data_AF-A0A519HP35-F1
#
_entry.id   AF-A0A519HP35-F1
#
_cell.length_a   1.000
_cell.length_b   1.000
_cell.length_c   1.000
_cell.angle_alpha   90.00
_cell.angle_beta   90.00
_cell.angle_gamma   90.00
#
_symmetry.space_group_name_H-M   'P 1'
#
loop_
_entity.id
_entity.type
_entity.pdbx_description
1 polymer ?
#
loop_
_entity_poly.entity_id
_entity_poly.type
_entity_poly.pdbx_seq_one_letter_code
_entity_poly.pdbx_strand_id
1 'polypeptide(L)'
;MLHNAKVFLRKAADEIVGHSDHADAPFTNDRATVIMVLIQTAIELAAVALVIRHRGVRAILAKDPGYSDEEIRQRWLDGDLRTHTFAQIEILASQIYRSEEFWGLAETFAGQRNKLVHLHLSMEGDAYDLKYDAIYMLIATISHLIAEDSIAYVGMSGVVLGQKRLRKLTSFGPYQYRIRQVASEHGDPLKCVICDCEAYVADEEHCFGCGSYYPSEDLLKCPFCSQRTVMYDELNISQNEIMKALCTACDEGVLVARCRTCENDYIYEPGDGACPFCDDDGSNLGRLPIPSRGASA
;
A
#
# COMPACT_ATOMS: atom_id res chain seq x y z
N MET A 1 -1.10 -12.55 15.52
CA MET A 1 -1.90 -11.29 15.55
C MET A 1 -2.04 -10.65 14.19
N LEU A 2 -0.96 -10.43 13.43
CA LEU A 2 -1.04 -9.87 12.07
C LEU A 2 -1.99 -10.64 11.13
N HIS A 3 -2.07 -11.97 11.26
CA HIS A 3 -3.08 -12.76 10.53
C HIS A 3 -4.51 -12.27 10.80
N ASN A 4 -4.88 -12.10 12.07
CA ASN A 4 -6.22 -11.64 12.44
C ASN A 4 -6.45 -10.19 12.00
N ALA A 5 -5.47 -9.30 12.15
CA ALA A 5 -5.56 -7.93 11.65
C ALA A 5 -5.88 -7.90 10.14
N LYS A 6 -5.17 -8.71 9.34
CA LYS A 6 -5.44 -8.88 7.90
C LYS A 6 -6.85 -9.42 7.63
N VAL A 7 -7.36 -10.36 8.44
CA VAL A 7 -8.73 -10.87 8.32
C VAL A 7 -9.77 -9.77 8.56
N PHE A 8 -9.58 -8.95 9.61
CA PHE A 8 -10.49 -7.84 9.92
C PHE A 8 -10.49 -6.77 8.80
N LEU A 9 -9.32 -6.40 8.28
CA LEU A 9 -9.21 -5.45 7.15
C LEU A 9 -9.88 -5.98 5.89
N ARG A 10 -9.72 -7.28 5.58
CA ARG A 10 -10.41 -7.90 4.44
C ARG A 10 -11.93 -7.84 4.58
N LYS A 11 -12.45 -8.13 5.79
CA LYS A 11 -13.88 -8.03 6.08
C LYS A 11 -14.39 -6.59 5.97
N ALA A 12 -13.63 -5.63 6.48
CA ALA A 12 -13.96 -4.21 6.34
C ALA A 12 -14.02 -3.81 4.86
N ALA A 13 -13.03 -4.23 4.06
CA ALA A 13 -13.02 -4.01 2.62
C ALA A 13 -14.22 -4.65 1.93
N ASP A 14 -14.62 -5.87 2.32
CA ASP A 14 -15.81 -6.54 1.79
C ASP A 14 -17.09 -5.75 2.10
N GLU A 15 -17.23 -5.18 3.30
CA GLU A 15 -18.38 -4.32 3.65
C GLU A 15 -18.40 -3.00 2.87
N ILE A 16 -17.24 -2.36 2.71
CA ILE A 16 -17.12 -1.11 1.92
C ILE A 16 -17.45 -1.38 0.45
N VAL A 17 -16.88 -2.43 -0.14
CA VAL A 17 -17.08 -2.82 -1.55
C VAL A 17 -18.49 -3.36 -1.80
N GLY A 18 -19.10 -4.02 -0.82
CA GLY A 18 -20.47 -4.52 -0.90
C GLY A 18 -21.53 -3.41 -0.86
N HIS A 19 -21.13 -2.18 -0.53
CA HIS A 19 -21.99 -1.00 -0.60
C HIS A 19 -21.99 -0.43 -2.03
N SER A 20 -23.05 -0.78 -2.80
CA SER A 20 -23.15 -0.64 -4.26
C SER A 20 -22.45 0.58 -4.87
N ASP A 21 -21.56 0.32 -5.83
CA ASP A 21 -20.71 1.28 -6.53
C ASP A 21 -21.46 2.25 -7.48
N HIS A 22 -22.80 2.17 -7.59
CA HIS A 22 -23.57 2.92 -8.59
C HIS A 22 -24.17 4.24 -8.11
N ALA A 23 -24.22 4.46 -6.80
CA ALA A 23 -24.58 5.75 -6.24
C ALA A 23 -23.52 6.06 -5.20
N ASP A 24 -23.04 7.29 -5.22
CA ASP A 24 -22.16 7.89 -4.23
C ASP A 24 -22.90 8.07 -2.89
N ALA A 25 -23.55 7.00 -2.45
CA ALA A 25 -24.45 6.98 -1.33
C ALA A 25 -23.63 6.87 -0.05
N PRO A 26 -24.00 7.63 0.99
CA PRO A 26 -23.39 7.49 2.30
C PRO A 26 -23.66 6.10 2.88
N PHE A 27 -22.79 5.65 3.80
CA PHE A 27 -23.07 4.43 4.55
C PHE A 27 -24.32 4.58 5.42
N THR A 28 -25.07 3.47 5.58
CA THR A 28 -26.02 3.36 6.68
C THR A 28 -25.29 3.33 8.02
N ASN A 29 -25.91 3.79 9.11
CA ASN A 29 -25.32 3.76 10.45
C ASN A 29 -24.86 2.35 10.86
N ASP A 30 -25.63 1.30 10.53
CA ASP A 30 -25.25 -0.08 10.82
C ASP A 30 -23.99 -0.51 10.07
N ARG A 31 -23.89 -0.17 8.77
CA ARG A 31 -22.71 -0.52 7.98
C ARG A 31 -21.49 0.29 8.40
N ALA A 32 -21.67 1.58 8.65
CA ALA A 32 -20.65 2.43 9.25
C ALA A 32 -20.13 1.81 10.57
N THR A 33 -21.03 1.34 11.43
CA THR A 33 -20.68 0.67 12.70
C THR A 33 -19.76 -0.51 12.46
N VAL A 34 -20.19 -1.42 11.58
CA VAL A 34 -19.45 -2.64 11.31
C VAL A 34 -18.08 -2.31 10.73
N ILE A 35 -18.00 -1.44 9.72
CA ILE A 35 -16.74 -1.06 9.07
C ILE A 35 -15.77 -0.46 10.09
N MET A 36 -16.23 0.51 10.88
CA MET A 36 -15.38 1.18 11.85
C MET A 36 -14.87 0.24 12.95
N VAL A 37 -15.73 -0.65 13.45
CA VAL A 37 -15.32 -1.66 14.45
C VAL A 37 -14.29 -2.62 13.85
N LEU A 38 -14.47 -3.07 12.61
CA LEU A 38 -13.53 -3.97 11.95
C LEU A 38 -12.16 -3.30 11.72
N ILE A 39 -12.13 -2.07 11.21
CA ILE A 39 -10.88 -1.32 10.99
C ILE A 39 -10.19 -1.03 12.31
N GLN A 40 -10.92 -0.54 13.32
CA GLN A 40 -10.37 -0.27 14.64
C GLN A 40 -9.77 -1.53 15.26
N THR A 41 -10.48 -2.66 15.21
CA THR A 41 -9.96 -3.95 15.71
C THR A 41 -8.67 -4.34 14.99
N ALA A 42 -8.56 -4.07 13.69
CA ALA A 42 -7.34 -4.33 12.94
C ALA A 42 -6.17 -3.43 13.37
N ILE A 43 -6.41 -2.13 13.58
CA ILE A 43 -5.41 -1.18 14.09
C ILE A 43 -4.90 -1.65 15.45
N GLU A 44 -5.79 -2.01 16.37
CA GLU A 44 -5.43 -2.49 17.71
C GLU A 44 -4.53 -3.74 17.63
N LEU A 45 -4.93 -4.73 16.83
CA LEU A 45 -4.15 -5.95 16.64
C LEU A 45 -2.81 -5.71 15.94
N ALA A 46 -2.75 -4.79 14.99
CA ALA A 46 -1.53 -4.43 14.28
C ALA A 46 -0.56 -3.66 15.20
N ALA A 47 -1.06 -2.74 16.02
CA ALA A 47 -0.28 -2.02 17.03
C ALA A 47 0.31 -2.97 18.08
N VAL A 48 -0.49 -3.92 18.60
CA VAL A 48 0.04 -4.94 19.53
C VAL A 48 1.14 -5.75 18.85
N ALA A 49 0.93 -6.19 17.60
CA ALA A 49 1.94 -6.93 16.87
C ALA A 49 3.24 -6.13 16.65
N LEU A 50 3.12 -4.84 16.32
CA LEU A 50 4.24 -3.90 16.20
C LEU A 50 5.02 -3.82 17.52
N VAL A 51 4.34 -3.62 18.65
CA VAL A 51 5.00 -3.54 19.97
C VAL A 51 5.72 -4.84 20.32
N ILE A 52 5.07 -6.01 20.16
CA ILE A 52 5.73 -7.29 20.44
C ILE A 52 6.95 -7.49 19.56
N ARG A 53 6.87 -7.14 18.27
CA ARG A 53 7.96 -7.34 17.32
C ARG A 53 9.20 -6.53 17.72
N HIS A 54 9.03 -5.27 18.12
CA HIS A 54 10.16 -4.39 18.40
C HIS A 54 10.61 -4.38 19.88
N ARG A 55 9.73 -4.74 20.82
CA ARG A 55 10.01 -4.67 22.27
C ARG A 55 9.80 -5.99 23.02
N GLY A 56 9.41 -7.05 22.32
CA GLY A 56 9.13 -8.37 22.90
C GLY A 56 7.74 -8.47 23.55
N VAL A 57 7.32 -9.71 23.83
CA VAL A 57 5.97 -10.01 24.37
C VAL A 57 5.74 -9.43 25.77
N ARG A 58 6.80 -9.18 26.54
CA ARG A 58 6.68 -8.59 27.88
C ARG A 58 6.19 -7.15 27.86
N ALA A 59 6.50 -6.41 26.78
CA ALA A 59 6.16 -5.00 26.66
C ALA A 59 4.65 -4.72 26.64
N ILE A 60 3.83 -5.74 26.41
CA ILE A 60 2.37 -5.61 26.35
C ILE A 60 1.66 -6.13 27.61
N LEU A 61 2.41 -6.65 28.59
CA LEU A 61 1.86 -7.14 29.84
C LEU A 61 1.66 -5.99 30.82
N ALA A 62 0.49 -5.93 31.48
CA ALA A 62 0.22 -4.89 32.47
C ALA A 62 1.13 -4.99 33.71
N LYS A 63 1.66 -6.18 33.99
CA LYS A 63 2.62 -6.47 35.05
C LYS A 63 3.49 -7.64 34.61
N ASP A 64 4.79 -7.57 34.86
CA ASP A 64 5.69 -8.71 34.62
C ASP A 64 5.44 -9.78 35.71
N PRO A 65 4.96 -10.98 35.34
CA PRO A 65 4.75 -12.06 36.28
C PRO A 65 6.03 -12.83 36.63
N GLY A 66 7.17 -12.54 35.99
CA GLY A 66 8.42 -13.28 36.16
C GLY A 66 8.46 -14.63 35.42
N TYR A 67 7.47 -14.92 34.59
CA TYR A 67 7.47 -16.08 33.69
C TYR A 67 8.53 -15.94 32.62
N SER A 68 8.99 -17.06 32.05
CA SER A 68 9.78 -17.09 30.81
C SER A 68 8.93 -16.68 29.59
N ASP A 69 9.57 -16.34 28.48
CA ASP A 69 8.87 -15.91 27.26
C ASP A 69 7.98 -17.03 26.68
N GLU A 70 8.38 -18.29 26.83
CA GLU A 70 7.60 -19.46 26.39
C GLU A 70 6.34 -19.64 27.26
N GLU A 71 6.46 -19.48 28.58
CA GLU A 71 5.31 -19.51 29.49
C GLU A 71 4.34 -18.35 29.23
N ILE A 72 4.86 -17.16 28.92
CA ILE A 72 4.05 -16.02 28.49
C ILE A 72 3.32 -16.37 27.19
N ARG A 73 4.00 -16.96 26.21
CA ARG A 73 3.37 -17.37 24.95
C ARG A 73 2.25 -18.39 25.16
N GLN A 74 2.44 -19.38 26.01
CA GLN A 74 1.42 -20.37 26.30
C GLN A 74 0.19 -19.74 26.98
N ARG A 75 0.40 -18.93 28.02
CA ARG A 75 -0.69 -18.24 28.72
C ARG A 75 -1.43 -17.22 27.85
N TRP A 76 -0.73 -16.64 26.87
CA TRP A 76 -1.35 -15.79 25.85
C TRP A 76 -2.38 -16.57 25.04
N LEU A 77 -2.01 -17.78 24.58
CA LEU A 77 -2.91 -18.64 23.81
C LEU A 77 -4.09 -19.13 24.66
N ASP A 78 -3.86 -19.34 25.95
CA ASP A 78 -4.90 -19.77 26.91
C ASP A 78 -5.82 -18.61 27.36
N GLY A 79 -5.50 -17.35 26.99
CA GLY A 79 -6.28 -16.17 27.36
C GLY A 79 -6.13 -15.73 28.82
N ASP A 80 -5.09 -16.21 29.50
CA ASP A 80 -4.85 -16.01 30.94
C ASP A 80 -3.80 -14.93 31.23
N LEU A 81 -3.62 -13.97 30.31
CA LEU A 81 -2.71 -12.84 30.48
C LEU A 81 -3.46 -11.52 30.59
N ARG A 82 -3.13 -10.76 31.65
CA ARG A 82 -3.51 -9.35 31.74
C ARG A 82 -2.57 -8.49 30.90
N THR A 83 -3.11 -7.91 29.85
CA THR A 83 -2.40 -7.01 28.95
C THR A 83 -2.70 -5.55 29.27
N HIS A 84 -1.85 -4.67 28.75
CA HIS A 84 -2.15 -3.24 28.67
C HIS A 84 -3.46 -2.98 27.92
N THR A 85 -4.11 -1.86 28.24
CA THR A 85 -5.25 -1.35 27.44
C THR A 85 -4.75 -0.87 26.08
N PHE A 86 -5.65 -0.74 25.10
CA PHE A 86 -5.24 -0.24 23.79
C PHE A 86 -4.60 1.16 23.87
N ALA A 87 -5.13 2.09 24.67
CA ALA A 87 -4.53 3.42 24.84
C ALA A 87 -3.07 3.37 25.34
N GLN A 88 -2.72 2.38 26.16
CA GLN A 88 -1.34 2.16 26.60
C GLN A 88 -0.48 1.54 25.50
N ILE A 89 -1.03 0.60 24.73
CA ILE A 89 -0.36 0.00 23.56
C ILE A 89 -0.11 1.05 22.48
N GLU A 90 -1.05 1.95 22.24
CA GLU A 90 -0.96 3.04 21.27
C GLU A 90 0.22 3.95 21.57
N ILE A 91 0.43 4.34 22.83
CA ILE A 91 1.60 5.11 23.28
C ILE A 91 2.90 4.35 22.97
N LEU A 92 2.94 3.04 23.20
CA LEU A 92 4.13 2.23 22.91
C LEU A 92 4.37 2.09 21.40
N ALA A 93 3.29 1.93 20.63
CA ALA A 93 3.32 1.78 19.19
C ALA A 93 3.74 3.08 18.50
N SER A 94 3.27 4.25 18.96
CA SER A 94 3.64 5.55 18.39
C SER A 94 5.09 5.95 18.65
N GLN A 95 5.68 5.45 19.74
CA GLN A 95 7.11 5.58 19.98
C GLN A 95 7.96 4.74 19.02
N ILE A 96 7.40 3.64 18.47
CA ILE A 96 8.05 2.77 17.48
C ILE A 96 7.83 3.33 16.08
N TYR A 97 6.57 3.53 15.68
CA TYR A 97 6.18 4.12 14.41
C TYR A 97 5.80 5.58 14.62
N ARG A 98 6.75 6.49 14.36
CA ARG A 98 6.67 7.91 14.72
C ARG A 98 5.96 8.77 13.67
N SER A 99 4.82 8.31 13.15
CA SER A 99 3.96 9.10 12.26
C SER A 99 2.83 9.76 13.05
N GLU A 100 2.99 11.04 13.35
CA GLU A 100 1.95 11.83 14.02
C GLU A 100 0.66 11.89 13.19
N GLU A 101 0.79 11.95 11.86
CA GLU A 101 -0.33 11.96 10.93
C GLU A 101 -1.18 10.68 11.07
N PHE A 102 -0.55 9.51 11.02
CA PHE A 102 -1.26 8.23 11.13
C PHE A 102 -1.99 8.10 12.48
N TRP A 103 -1.31 8.42 13.59
CA TRP A 103 -1.91 8.27 14.93
C TRP A 103 -3.00 9.32 15.18
N GLY A 104 -2.85 10.55 14.69
CA GLY A 104 -3.91 11.56 14.75
C GLY A 104 -5.16 11.16 13.97
N LEU A 105 -4.97 10.53 12.81
CA LEU A 105 -6.08 9.94 12.06
C LEU A 105 -6.72 8.77 12.82
N ALA A 106 -5.92 7.88 13.41
CA ALA A 106 -6.41 6.74 14.18
C ALA A 106 -7.24 7.18 15.39
N GLU A 107 -6.81 8.22 16.10
CA GLU A 107 -7.56 8.84 17.20
C GLU A 107 -8.89 9.43 16.72
N THR A 108 -8.86 10.18 15.61
CA THR A 108 -10.07 10.76 15.00
C THR A 108 -11.08 9.67 14.64
N PHE A 109 -10.61 8.59 14.00
CA PHE A 109 -11.40 7.45 13.62
C PHE A 109 -12.00 6.71 14.84
N ALA A 110 -11.21 6.53 15.90
CA ALA A 110 -11.69 5.97 17.16
C ALA A 110 -12.76 6.86 17.82
N GLY A 111 -12.60 8.18 17.77
CA GLY A 111 -13.57 9.16 18.25
C GLY A 111 -14.90 9.10 17.49
N GLN A 112 -14.86 9.06 16.16
CA GLN A 112 -16.04 8.85 15.31
C GLN A 112 -16.72 7.52 15.63
N ARG A 113 -15.95 6.42 15.79
CA ARG A 113 -16.48 5.11 16.15
C ARG A 113 -17.21 5.15 17.49
N ASN A 114 -16.65 5.85 18.48
CA ASN A 114 -17.26 5.96 19.80
C ASN A 114 -18.59 6.71 19.76
N LYS A 115 -18.68 7.80 18.99
CA LYS A 115 -19.95 8.51 18.77
C LYS A 115 -21.01 7.60 18.17
N LEU A 116 -20.61 6.79 17.20
CA LEU A 116 -21.51 5.94 16.46
C LEU A 116 -21.97 4.71 17.27
N VAL A 117 -21.02 4.00 17.90
CA VAL A 117 -21.28 2.77 18.67
C VAL A 117 -21.89 3.04 20.04
N HIS A 118 -21.39 4.06 20.75
CA HIS A 118 -21.77 4.29 22.15
C HIS A 118 -22.87 5.35 22.30
N LEU A 119 -22.92 6.33 21.40
CA LEU A 119 -23.89 7.44 21.48
C LEU A 119 -25.03 7.32 20.47
N HIS A 120 -24.99 6.33 19.56
CA HIS A 120 -25.99 6.13 18.49
C HIS A 120 -26.28 7.42 17.70
N LEU A 121 -25.28 8.30 17.58
CA LEU A 121 -25.43 9.56 16.87
C LEU A 121 -25.59 9.26 15.38
N SER A 122 -26.66 9.80 14.79
CA SER A 122 -26.88 9.70 13.35
C SER A 122 -25.83 10.50 12.61
N MET A 123 -25.19 9.89 11.61
CA MET A 123 -24.14 10.51 10.80
C MET A 123 -24.69 11.32 9.61
N GLU A 124 -25.80 12.04 9.80
CA GLU A 124 -26.41 12.81 8.70
C GLU A 124 -25.42 13.86 8.18
N GLY A 125 -24.97 13.71 6.92
CA GLY A 125 -23.92 14.53 6.32
C GLY A 125 -22.51 13.91 6.40
N ASP A 126 -22.08 13.47 7.59
CA ASP A 126 -20.73 12.91 7.84
C ASP A 126 -20.53 11.51 7.25
N ALA A 127 -21.61 10.76 6.99
CA ALA A 127 -21.54 9.38 6.49
C ALA A 127 -20.95 9.27 5.07
N TYR A 128 -20.91 10.36 4.33
CA TYR A 128 -20.28 10.42 3.01
C TYR A 128 -18.75 10.49 3.14
N ASP A 129 -18.26 11.35 4.03
CA ASP A 129 -16.83 11.47 4.35
C ASP A 129 -16.29 10.20 5.02
N LEU A 130 -17.12 9.52 5.81
CA LEU A 130 -16.73 8.27 6.46
C LEU A 130 -16.30 7.19 5.45
N LYS A 131 -16.88 7.13 4.25
CA LYS A 131 -16.45 6.15 3.24
C LYS A 131 -15.02 6.41 2.80
N TYR A 132 -14.68 7.69 2.58
CA TYR A 132 -13.31 8.09 2.30
C TYR A 132 -12.39 7.76 3.48
N ASP A 133 -12.74 8.20 4.70
CA ASP A 133 -11.94 8.01 5.90
C ASP A 133 -11.69 6.52 6.17
N ALA A 134 -12.71 5.68 5.98
CA ALA A 134 -12.60 4.23 6.13
C ALA A 134 -11.68 3.60 5.09
N ILE A 135 -11.76 4.01 3.81
CA ILE A 135 -10.85 3.53 2.77
C ILE A 135 -9.41 3.96 3.08
N TYR A 136 -9.22 5.24 3.40
CA TYR A 136 -7.92 5.81 3.73
C TYR A 136 -7.29 5.11 4.94
N MET A 137 -8.03 5.01 6.04
CA MET A 137 -7.56 4.34 7.26
C MET A 137 -7.23 2.87 7.03
N LEU A 138 -8.04 2.16 6.25
CA LEU A 138 -7.82 0.76 5.90
C LEU A 138 -6.49 0.60 5.13
N ILE A 139 -6.25 1.46 4.13
CA ILE A 139 -5.02 1.43 3.34
C ILE A 139 -3.82 1.84 4.20
N ALA A 140 -3.91 2.94 4.94
CA ALA A 140 -2.86 3.43 5.82
C ALA A 140 -2.45 2.37 6.88
N THR A 141 -3.43 1.68 7.47
CA THR A 141 -3.16 0.58 8.42
C THR A 141 -2.34 -0.54 7.76
N ILE A 142 -2.65 -0.89 6.51
CA ILE A 142 -1.89 -1.92 5.78
C ILE A 142 -0.47 -1.41 5.51
N SER A 143 -0.35 -0.22 4.95
CA SER A 143 0.91 0.35 4.48
C SER A 143 1.89 0.64 5.62
N HIS A 144 1.38 0.98 6.81
CA HIS A 144 2.24 1.46 7.91
C HIS A 144 2.39 0.49 9.07
N LEU A 145 1.36 -0.30 9.39
CA LEU A 145 1.42 -1.23 10.52
C LEU A 145 1.59 -2.69 10.10
N ILE A 146 1.28 -3.03 8.84
CA ILE A 146 1.32 -4.41 8.34
C ILE A 146 2.47 -4.65 7.37
N ALA A 147 2.75 -3.70 6.46
CA ALA A 147 3.91 -3.75 5.61
C ALA A 147 5.18 -3.62 6.48
N GLU A 148 6.12 -4.55 6.30
CA GLU A 148 7.34 -4.69 7.09
C GLU A 148 8.51 -3.98 6.42
N ASP A 149 9.62 -3.71 7.15
CA ASP A 149 10.92 -3.19 6.68
C ASP A 149 11.64 -4.06 5.61
N SER A 150 10.96 -5.00 4.97
CA SER A 150 11.52 -5.78 3.87
C SER A 150 11.16 -5.10 2.55
N ILE A 151 12.11 -5.11 1.62
CA ILE A 151 12.10 -4.66 0.22
C ILE A 151 10.85 -5.06 -0.61
N ALA A 152 9.90 -5.80 -0.03
CA ALA A 152 8.60 -6.18 -0.59
C ALA A 152 7.46 -5.17 -0.32
N TYR A 153 7.73 -3.86 -0.19
CA TYR A 153 6.68 -2.83 -0.06
C TYR A 153 5.84 -2.62 -1.34
N VAL A 154 6.25 -3.21 -2.46
CA VAL A 154 5.49 -3.14 -3.71
C VAL A 154 4.14 -3.84 -3.54
N GLY A 155 3.06 -3.05 -3.46
CA GLY A 155 1.69 -3.57 -3.54
C GLY A 155 1.20 -4.34 -2.31
N MET A 156 1.69 -4.07 -1.10
CA MET A 156 1.23 -4.77 0.12
C MET A 156 -0.28 -4.67 0.37
N SER A 157 -0.91 -3.53 0.05
CA SER A 157 -2.38 -3.41 0.03
C SER A 157 -3.03 -4.38 -0.94
N GLY A 158 -2.41 -4.63 -2.10
CA GLY A 158 -2.84 -5.64 -3.07
C GLY A 158 -2.69 -7.06 -2.54
N VAL A 159 -1.63 -7.37 -1.79
CA VAL A 159 -1.41 -8.68 -1.14
C VAL A 159 -2.42 -8.94 -0.02
N VAL A 160 -2.69 -7.92 0.81
CA VAL A 160 -3.64 -8.06 1.92
C VAL A 160 -5.06 -8.13 1.40
N LEU A 161 -5.49 -7.21 0.54
CA LEU A 161 -6.90 -7.11 0.13
C LEU A 161 -7.25 -7.99 -1.07
N GLY A 162 -6.26 -8.33 -1.89
CA GLY A 162 -6.47 -8.84 -3.24
C GLY A 162 -6.78 -7.71 -4.23
N GLN A 163 -6.21 -7.81 -5.43
CA GLN A 163 -6.27 -6.74 -6.45
C GLN A 163 -7.70 -6.28 -6.79
N LYS A 164 -8.67 -7.20 -6.83
CA LYS A 164 -10.07 -6.86 -7.11
C LYS A 164 -10.67 -5.92 -6.07
N ARG A 165 -10.37 -6.12 -4.78
CA ARG A 165 -10.87 -5.26 -3.70
C ARG A 165 -10.17 -3.92 -3.73
N LEU A 166 -8.84 -3.95 -3.82
CA LEU A 166 -8.02 -2.74 -3.87
C LEU A 166 -8.53 -1.81 -4.99
N ARG A 167 -8.63 -2.31 -6.22
CA ARG A 167 -9.11 -1.52 -7.37
C ARG A 167 -10.49 -0.93 -7.14
N LYS A 168 -11.42 -1.68 -6.55
CA LYS A 168 -12.76 -1.15 -6.25
C LYS A 168 -12.71 0.00 -5.24
N LEU A 169 -11.96 -0.19 -4.15
CA LEU A 169 -11.78 0.84 -3.12
C LEU A 169 -11.13 2.10 -3.72
N THR A 170 -10.05 1.93 -4.48
CA THR A 170 -9.29 3.05 -5.06
C THR A 170 -9.95 3.67 -6.29
N SER A 171 -10.92 2.99 -6.91
CA SER A 171 -11.75 3.55 -7.99
C SER A 171 -12.88 4.46 -7.50
N PHE A 172 -13.07 4.58 -6.18
CA PHE A 172 -14.08 5.47 -5.62
C PHE A 172 -13.70 6.94 -5.89
N GLY A 173 -14.49 7.65 -6.70
CA GLY A 173 -14.18 9.00 -7.20
C GLY A 173 -13.78 10.00 -6.11
N PRO A 174 -14.54 10.16 -5.01
CA PRO A 174 -14.16 11.03 -3.90
C PRO A 174 -12.82 10.66 -3.25
N TYR A 175 -12.50 9.36 -3.18
CA TYR A 175 -11.19 8.90 -2.71
C TYR A 175 -10.07 9.28 -3.68
N GLN A 176 -10.25 9.07 -4.98
CA GLN A 176 -9.28 9.50 -6.00
C GLN A 176 -9.02 11.00 -5.95
N TYR A 177 -10.09 11.79 -5.83
CA TYR A 177 -10.00 13.25 -5.77
C TYR A 177 -9.19 13.71 -4.56
N ARG A 178 -9.55 13.26 -3.34
CA ARG A 178 -8.86 13.69 -2.12
C ARG A 178 -7.42 13.19 -2.05
N ILE A 179 -7.16 11.95 -2.45
CA ILE A 179 -5.81 11.41 -2.35
C ILE A 179 -4.85 12.02 -3.38
N ARG A 180 -5.36 12.47 -4.52
CA ARG A 180 -4.59 13.30 -5.46
C ARG A 180 -4.22 14.64 -4.83
N GLN A 181 -5.14 15.29 -4.11
CA GLN A 181 -4.86 16.56 -3.41
C GLN A 181 -3.75 16.38 -2.37
N VAL A 182 -3.84 15.33 -1.53
CA VAL A 182 -2.80 14.99 -0.57
C VAL A 182 -1.46 14.77 -1.28
N ALA A 183 -1.43 13.96 -2.34
CA ALA A 183 -0.20 13.73 -3.09
C ALA A 183 0.38 15.02 -3.70
N SER A 184 -0.48 15.94 -4.16
CA SER A 184 -0.07 17.25 -4.69
C SER A 184 0.55 18.19 -3.64
N GLU A 185 0.31 17.96 -2.34
CA GLU A 185 0.97 18.71 -1.26
C GLU A 185 2.43 18.28 -1.09
N HIS A 186 2.79 17.09 -1.59
CA HIS A 186 4.13 16.51 -1.49
C HIS A 186 4.94 16.56 -2.81
N GLY A 187 4.30 16.77 -3.96
CA GLY A 187 4.98 16.89 -5.25
C GLY A 187 4.03 16.79 -6.44
N ASP A 188 4.57 16.53 -7.63
CA ASP A 188 3.77 16.31 -8.84
C ASP A 188 3.30 14.84 -8.88
N PRO A 189 2.01 14.55 -8.66
CA PRO A 189 1.55 13.17 -8.60
C PRO A 189 1.50 12.53 -10.00
N LEU A 190 2.00 11.30 -10.06
CA LEU A 190 1.93 10.42 -11.22
C LEU A 190 0.91 9.31 -10.99
N LYS A 191 0.53 8.64 -12.07
CA LYS A 191 -0.35 7.48 -12.02
C LYS A 191 0.36 6.27 -11.40
N CYS A 192 -0.25 5.65 -10.41
CA CYS A 192 0.26 4.44 -9.78
C CYS A 192 -0.11 3.20 -10.60
N VAL A 193 0.88 2.37 -10.95
CA VAL A 193 0.67 1.11 -11.70
C VAL A 193 -0.07 0.01 -10.91
N ILE A 194 -0.18 0.15 -9.58
CA ILE A 194 -0.86 -0.82 -8.73
C ILE A 194 -2.36 -0.52 -8.58
N CYS A 195 -2.70 0.76 -8.32
CA CYS A 195 -4.07 1.15 -8.00
C CYS A 195 -4.74 2.09 -9.02
N ASP A 196 -4.01 2.48 -10.06
CA ASP A 196 -4.42 3.42 -11.11
C ASP A 196 -4.75 4.86 -10.64
N CYS A 197 -4.58 5.17 -9.35
CA CYS A 197 -4.72 6.54 -8.84
C CYS A 197 -3.56 7.42 -9.27
N GLU A 198 -3.85 8.67 -9.62
CA GLU A 198 -2.86 9.74 -9.79
C GLU A 198 -2.44 10.26 -8.40
N ALA A 199 -1.59 9.47 -7.73
CA ALA A 199 -1.21 9.68 -6.33
C ALA A 199 0.15 9.09 -5.97
N TYR A 200 0.99 8.75 -6.96
CA TYR A 200 2.39 8.37 -6.73
C TYR A 200 3.28 9.59 -6.84
N VAL A 201 4.10 9.87 -5.82
CA VAL A 201 5.04 10.98 -5.84
C VAL A 201 6.45 10.39 -5.87
N ALA A 202 7.20 10.69 -6.93
CA ALA A 202 8.51 10.09 -7.18
C ALA A 202 9.52 10.40 -6.08
N ASP A 203 9.61 11.66 -5.63
CA ASP A 203 10.54 12.09 -4.58
C ASP A 203 10.25 11.43 -3.22
N GLU A 204 9.00 11.04 -3.01
CA GLU A 204 8.54 10.34 -1.82
C GLU A 204 8.57 8.81 -2.00
N GLU A 205 8.85 8.34 -3.22
CA GLU A 205 8.93 6.94 -3.65
C GLU A 205 7.69 6.09 -3.30
N HIS A 206 6.55 6.73 -3.04
CA HIS A 206 5.35 6.04 -2.61
C HIS A 206 4.08 6.57 -3.24
N CYS A 207 3.09 5.69 -3.32
CA CYS A 207 1.74 6.03 -3.71
C CYS A 207 0.85 6.26 -2.48
N PHE A 208 0.41 7.49 -2.25
CA PHE A 208 -0.55 7.84 -1.21
C PHE A 208 -1.90 7.11 -1.37
N GLY A 209 -2.25 6.72 -2.59
CA GLY A 209 -3.48 6.00 -2.93
C GLY A 209 -3.54 4.51 -2.58
N CYS A 210 -2.41 3.83 -2.42
CA CYS A 210 -2.41 2.41 -2.04
C CYS A 210 -1.27 2.01 -1.11
N GLY A 211 -0.42 2.96 -0.75
CA GLY A 211 0.82 2.79 0.02
C GLY A 211 1.85 1.89 -0.63
N SER A 212 1.79 1.69 -1.96
CA SER A 212 2.86 0.98 -2.66
C SER A 212 4.09 1.86 -2.72
N TYR A 213 5.24 1.29 -2.37
CA TYR A 213 6.55 1.89 -2.57
C TYR A 213 7.12 1.46 -3.92
N TYR A 214 7.74 2.39 -4.63
CA TYR A 214 8.50 2.18 -5.86
C TYR A 214 9.69 3.15 -5.85
N PRO A 215 10.94 2.66 -5.82
CA PRO A 215 12.11 3.52 -5.88
C PRO A 215 12.10 4.39 -7.13
N SER A 216 12.43 5.66 -6.96
CA SER A 216 12.46 6.64 -8.05
C SER A 216 13.64 6.42 -9.00
N GLU A 217 14.72 5.83 -8.48
CA GLU A 217 15.94 5.49 -9.24
C GLU A 217 15.64 4.50 -10.38
N ASP A 218 14.66 3.63 -10.17
CA ASP A 218 14.23 2.60 -11.12
C ASP A 218 13.42 3.18 -12.29
N LEU A 219 12.97 4.43 -12.21
CA LEU A 219 12.16 5.06 -13.27
C LEU A 219 13.01 5.47 -14.47
N LEU A 220 12.65 5.00 -15.67
CA LEU A 220 13.32 5.39 -16.90
C LEU A 220 12.75 6.68 -17.49
N LYS A 221 13.60 7.39 -18.25
CA LYS A 221 13.19 8.59 -18.99
C LYS A 221 12.30 8.21 -20.16
N CYS A 222 11.08 8.74 -20.19
CA CYS A 222 10.16 8.54 -21.29
C CYS A 222 10.64 9.30 -22.54
N PRO A 223 10.68 8.67 -23.73
CA PRO A 223 11.09 9.33 -24.97
C PRO A 223 10.06 10.37 -25.45
N PHE A 224 8.79 10.25 -25.04
CA PHE A 224 7.71 11.13 -25.49
C PHE A 224 7.58 12.41 -24.66
N CYS A 225 7.60 12.31 -23.33
CA CYS A 225 7.47 13.48 -22.44
C CYS A 225 8.80 13.94 -21.82
N SER A 226 9.90 13.21 -22.05
CA SER A 226 11.23 13.49 -21.50
C SER A 226 11.33 13.47 -19.96
N GLN A 227 10.32 13.01 -19.25
CA GLN A 227 10.32 12.87 -17.78
C GLN A 227 10.72 11.45 -17.35
N ARG A 228 11.38 11.30 -16.18
CA ARG A 228 11.69 9.99 -15.57
C ARG A 228 10.46 9.41 -14.89
N THR A 229 9.63 8.74 -15.66
CA THR A 229 8.25 8.34 -15.27
C THR A 229 7.84 6.99 -15.84
N VAL A 230 8.75 6.27 -16.50
CA VAL A 230 8.46 4.95 -17.04
C VAL A 230 8.61 3.91 -15.93
N MET A 231 7.50 3.26 -15.59
CA MET A 231 7.46 2.14 -14.65
C MET A 231 7.40 0.81 -15.40
N TYR A 232 8.14 -0.18 -14.92
CA TYR A 232 8.20 -1.54 -15.46
C TYR A 232 8.40 -2.56 -14.33
N ASP A 233 8.25 -3.84 -14.65
CA ASP A 233 8.43 -4.93 -13.69
C ASP A 233 9.91 -5.32 -13.60
N GLU A 234 10.64 -4.61 -12.75
CA GLU A 234 12.08 -4.78 -12.55
C GLU A 234 12.43 -6.20 -12.06
N LEU A 235 11.56 -6.83 -11.25
CA LEU A 235 11.79 -8.20 -10.77
C LEU A 235 11.79 -9.22 -11.91
N ASN A 236 11.02 -8.95 -12.97
CA ASN A 236 10.88 -9.86 -14.11
C ASN A 236 11.71 -9.44 -15.34
N ILE A 237 12.35 -8.26 -15.36
CA ILE A 237 13.13 -7.82 -16.53
C ILE A 237 14.33 -8.73 -16.79
N SER A 238 14.95 -9.29 -15.75
CA SER A 238 16.05 -10.26 -15.88
C SER A 238 15.65 -11.55 -16.60
N GLN A 239 14.36 -11.88 -16.60
CA GLN A 239 13.79 -13.08 -17.23
C GLN A 239 13.20 -12.81 -18.61
N ASN A 240 13.14 -11.54 -19.04
CA ASN A 240 12.53 -11.12 -20.29
C ASN A 240 13.50 -10.26 -21.09
N GLU A 241 13.81 -10.63 -22.34
CA GLU A 241 14.73 -9.85 -23.19
C GLU A 241 14.20 -8.43 -23.45
N ILE A 242 12.88 -8.29 -23.61
CA ILE A 242 12.17 -7.03 -23.81
C ILE A 242 10.84 -7.12 -23.05
N MET A 243 10.46 -6.07 -22.35
CA MET A 243 9.24 -5.96 -21.57
C MET A 243 8.42 -4.73 -21.98
N LYS A 244 7.09 -4.83 -21.90
CA LYS A 244 6.20 -3.67 -22.03
C LYS A 244 6.19 -2.87 -20.73
N ALA A 245 6.29 -1.56 -20.86
CA ALA A 245 6.26 -0.61 -19.76
C ALA A 245 5.30 0.54 -20.09
N LEU A 246 4.98 1.35 -19.10
CA LEU A 246 4.07 2.48 -19.23
C LEU A 246 4.71 3.75 -18.67
N CYS A 247 4.62 4.84 -19.43
CA CYS A 247 4.90 6.17 -18.92
C CYS A 247 3.73 6.64 -18.03
N THR A 248 3.95 6.83 -16.74
CA THR A 248 2.89 7.19 -15.78
C THR A 248 2.50 8.67 -15.83
N ALA A 249 3.21 9.49 -16.62
CA ALA A 249 2.89 10.90 -16.86
C ALA A 249 2.08 11.15 -18.14
N CYS A 250 2.39 10.45 -19.24
CA CYS A 250 1.73 10.67 -20.54
C CYS A 250 0.95 9.45 -21.07
N ASP A 251 0.84 8.37 -20.30
CA ASP A 251 0.14 7.12 -20.64
C ASP A 251 0.66 6.41 -21.92
N GLU A 252 1.80 6.84 -22.47
CA GLU A 252 2.43 6.19 -23.62
C GLU A 252 3.07 4.85 -23.24
N GLY A 253 2.81 3.83 -24.05
CA GLY A 253 3.43 2.52 -23.91
C GLY A 253 4.84 2.51 -24.50
N VAL A 254 5.81 2.00 -23.75
CA VAL A 254 7.20 1.87 -24.18
C VAL A 254 7.69 0.43 -24.00
N LEU A 255 8.82 0.10 -24.63
CA LEU A 255 9.51 -1.16 -24.41
C LEU A 255 10.75 -0.90 -23.57
N VAL A 256 11.01 -1.77 -22.60
CA VAL A 256 12.19 -1.72 -21.72
C VAL A 256 12.98 -3.00 -21.92
N ALA A 257 14.30 -2.90 -21.93
CA ALA A 257 15.21 -4.04 -21.97
C ALA A 257 16.32 -3.88 -20.94
N ARG A 258 16.86 -5.01 -20.47
CA ARG A 258 18.05 -5.07 -19.62
C ARG A 258 19.27 -5.48 -20.44
N CYS A 259 20.33 -4.69 -20.40
CA CYS A 259 21.58 -5.06 -21.06
C CYS A 259 22.25 -6.22 -20.33
N ARG A 260 22.66 -7.28 -21.03
CA ARG A 260 23.37 -8.42 -20.40
C ARG A 260 24.81 -8.11 -19.97
N THR A 261 25.39 -7.03 -20.49
CA THR A 261 26.81 -6.69 -20.26
C THR A 261 26.98 -5.72 -19.10
N CYS A 262 26.24 -4.61 -19.12
CA CYS A 262 26.32 -3.58 -18.08
C CYS A 262 25.16 -3.63 -17.08
N GLU A 263 24.21 -4.55 -17.26
CA GLU A 263 23.04 -4.77 -16.39
C GLU A 263 22.09 -3.58 -16.25
N ASN A 264 22.33 -2.49 -17.00
CA ASN A 264 21.48 -1.31 -17.02
C ASN A 264 20.19 -1.56 -17.82
N ASP A 265 19.10 -1.00 -17.30
CA ASP A 265 17.79 -0.97 -17.95
C ASP A 265 17.64 0.27 -18.84
N TYR A 266 17.05 0.11 -20.01
CA TYR A 266 16.89 1.19 -20.99
C TYR A 266 15.61 1.05 -21.82
N ILE A 267 15.19 2.16 -22.42
CA ILE A 267 14.09 2.17 -23.40
C ILE A 267 14.57 1.50 -24.67
N TYR A 268 13.90 0.42 -25.06
CA TYR A 268 14.19 -0.33 -26.27
C TYR A 268 13.41 0.24 -27.47
N GLU A 269 14.13 0.59 -28.53
CA GLU A 269 13.54 0.97 -29.81
C GLU A 269 13.75 -0.15 -30.84
N PRO A 270 12.66 -0.68 -31.45
CA PRO A 270 12.78 -1.73 -32.46
C PRO A 270 13.62 -1.28 -33.66
N GLY A 271 14.80 -1.90 -33.84
CA GLY A 271 15.74 -1.58 -34.90
C GLY A 271 17.09 -1.09 -34.38
N ASP A 272 17.12 -0.54 -33.15
CA ASP A 272 18.34 -0.23 -32.42
C ASP A 272 18.63 -1.38 -31.45
N GLY A 273 19.39 -2.36 -31.95
CA GLY A 273 19.78 -3.53 -31.15
C GLY A 273 20.87 -3.22 -30.12
N ALA A 274 21.45 -2.02 -30.13
CA ALA A 274 22.59 -1.67 -29.28
C ALA A 274 22.14 -1.15 -27.91
N CYS A 275 22.85 -1.56 -26.87
CA CYS A 275 22.72 -0.95 -25.55
C CYS A 275 23.34 0.46 -25.59
N PRO A 276 22.62 1.51 -25.18
CA PRO A 276 23.12 2.89 -25.22
C PRO A 276 24.24 3.16 -24.20
N PHE A 277 24.48 2.24 -23.26
CA PHE A 277 25.48 2.37 -22.20
C PHE A 277 26.76 1.56 -22.46
N CYS A 278 26.76 0.68 -23.46
CA CYS A 278 27.94 -0.07 -23.84
C CYS A 278 28.55 0.60 -25.07
N ASP A 279 29.82 0.96 -24.99
CA ASP A 279 30.57 1.37 -26.19
C ASP A 279 30.69 0.16 -27.13
N ASP A 280 30.52 0.43 -28.43
CA ASP A 280 30.45 -0.53 -29.52
C ASP A 280 31.86 -1.13 -29.83
N ASP A 281 32.49 -1.74 -28.83
CA ASP A 281 33.80 -2.39 -28.95
C ASP A 281 33.65 -3.77 -29.61
N GLY A 282 33.24 -3.76 -30.88
CA GLY A 282 33.54 -4.77 -31.92
C GLY A 282 33.24 -6.26 -31.62
N SER A 283 32.62 -6.58 -30.50
CA SER A 283 32.29 -7.92 -30.06
C SER A 283 30.78 -8.04 -30.09
N ASN A 284 30.30 -9.05 -30.80
CA ASN A 284 28.90 -9.35 -31.12
C ASN A 284 28.04 -9.72 -29.88
N LEU A 285 28.18 -9.01 -28.76
CA LEU A 285 27.65 -9.43 -27.45
C LEU A 285 26.60 -8.48 -26.84
N GLY A 286 26.32 -7.32 -27.46
CA GLY A 286 25.30 -6.39 -26.97
C GLY A 286 23.97 -6.39 -27.74
N ARG A 287 23.87 -7.10 -28.87
CA ARG A 287 22.66 -7.07 -29.71
C ARG A 287 21.60 -8.04 -29.21
N LEU A 288 20.49 -7.50 -28.72
CA LEU A 288 19.28 -8.31 -28.52
C LEU A 288 18.82 -8.84 -29.89
N PRO A 289 18.46 -10.13 -30.00
CA PRO A 289 17.95 -10.67 -31.24
C PRO A 289 16.69 -9.91 -31.64
N ILE A 290 16.65 -9.41 -32.89
CA ILE A 290 15.46 -8.80 -33.45
C ILE A 290 14.36 -9.87 -33.45
N PRO A 291 13.23 -9.71 -32.76
CA PRO A 291 12.17 -10.70 -32.79
C PRO A 291 11.68 -10.84 -34.23
N SER A 292 11.88 -12.03 -34.80
CA SER A 292 11.44 -12.37 -36.14
C SER A 292 9.93 -12.15 -36.23
N ARG A 293 9.49 -11.29 -37.16
CA ARG A 293 8.07 -11.15 -37.51
C ARG A 293 7.56 -12.50 -38.05
N GLY A 294 6.75 -13.19 -37.24
CA GLY A 294 5.94 -14.34 -37.63
C GLY A 294 5.05 -14.73 -36.44
N ALA A 295 3.75 -14.93 -36.55
CA ALA A 295 2.82 -14.83 -37.66
C ALA A 295 1.46 -14.46 -37.06
N SER A 296 0.67 -13.71 -37.81
CA SER A 296 -0.76 -13.51 -37.57
C SER A 296 -1.47 -14.86 -37.36
N ALA A 297 -2.14 -15.03 -36.22
CA ALA A 297 -3.36 -15.81 -36.04
C ALA A 297 -4.00 -15.42 -34.68
#